data_AF-A0A6A6P3D8-F1
#
_entry.id   AF-A0A6A6P3D8-F1
#
_cell.length_a   1.000
_cell.length_b   1.000
_cell.length_c   1.000
_cell.angle_alpha   90.00
_cell.angle_beta   90.00
_cell.angle_gamma   90.00
#
_symmetry.space_group_name_H-M   'P 1'
#
loop_
_entity.id
_entity.type
_entity.pdbx_description
1 polymer ?
#
loop_
_entity_poly.entity_id
_entity_poly.type
_entity_poly.pdbx_seq_one_letter_code
_entity_poly.pdbx_strand_id
1 'polypeptide(L)'
;MTRGALHSQDANIPRVVRDTMELVRGLGEKYLWVDALCIVQDDNDDKANQISRMDAVYNNALITIIAAATTGAHESLPGVGQTPRLSQHVEEINGIHMTVPHSQFPTALESTVWLTRGWTYQERLLSPRRLYVLADQAFFECHGASLGEWYEAKIPNVPRLFDELWGEYRDSVPRYQDTVTRYTERTLSWPSDILNAFAGIAAAWGKGFKTPMSNGLPLNQMEYTLVWEPVMFVGRRAPETVDNTSQRAFPTWSWAGWEGPVRYKTIASDGEIKDEIRNFSVTRTKLLPSQSSFSGDPKSTLCDVLEFKSTSAFFTVSHHEAIAFPTFNKTGNHHYGISFRIFDSTPTYCGAAFGLEPDLVEGRDAALYECVLLSRSRVITPMLDNRDIFFRKGKPIMVKSRSDMLKYMLMPETAKEWPKEGPAISLDASGFKLVGSNGLAKPWSMINVLIIKTVANGEFAERVGIGQMHEDAWSRAKHQEKVFRII
;
A
#
# COMPACT_ATOMS: atom_id res chain seq x y z
N MET A 1 -6.48 -33.07 -15.99
CA MET A 1 -7.28 -33.40 -17.19
C MET A 1 -6.69 -34.60 -17.91
N THR A 2 -7.53 -35.53 -18.40
CA THR A 2 -7.14 -36.63 -19.29
C THR A 2 -7.00 -36.14 -20.74
N ARG A 3 -6.14 -36.80 -21.54
CA ARG A 3 -6.02 -36.52 -22.98
C ARG A 3 -7.40 -36.69 -23.63
N GLY A 4 -7.90 -35.67 -24.34
CA GLY A 4 -9.22 -35.71 -24.95
C GLY A 4 -10.30 -34.88 -24.24
N ALA A 5 -10.08 -34.44 -22.99
CA ALA A 5 -11.11 -33.80 -22.17
C ALA A 5 -11.70 -32.50 -22.75
N LEU A 6 -10.97 -31.82 -23.64
CA LEU A 6 -11.41 -30.60 -24.32
C LEU A 6 -11.98 -30.85 -25.72
N HIS A 7 -12.03 -32.11 -26.17
CA HIS A 7 -12.57 -32.52 -27.47
C HIS A 7 -14.03 -32.98 -27.39
N SER A 8 -14.61 -33.12 -26.20
CA SER A 8 -16.04 -33.39 -26.03
C SER A 8 -16.85 -32.16 -26.42
N GLN A 9 -18.00 -32.37 -27.07
CA GLN A 9 -18.92 -31.28 -27.47
C GLN A 9 -19.44 -30.46 -26.27
N ASP A 10 -19.35 -31.00 -25.05
CA ASP A 10 -19.75 -30.35 -23.80
C ASP A 10 -18.67 -29.44 -23.17
N ALA A 11 -17.46 -29.38 -23.73
CA ALA A 11 -16.41 -28.51 -23.22
C ALA A 11 -16.70 -27.05 -23.61
N ASN A 12 -17.43 -26.33 -22.75
CA ASN A 12 -17.72 -24.91 -22.90
C ASN A 12 -16.46 -24.05 -22.63
N ILE A 13 -15.51 -24.07 -23.56
CA ILE A 13 -14.25 -23.32 -23.48
C ILE A 13 -14.54 -21.86 -23.84
N PRO A 14 -14.21 -20.89 -22.96
CA PRO A 14 -14.40 -19.47 -23.23
C PRO A 14 -13.73 -19.02 -24.53
N ARG A 15 -14.34 -18.03 -25.21
CA ARG A 15 -13.89 -17.61 -26.54
C ARG A 15 -12.45 -17.09 -26.52
N VAL A 16 -12.08 -16.28 -25.52
CA VAL A 16 -10.72 -15.76 -25.37
C VAL A 16 -9.69 -16.89 -25.28
N VAL A 17 -10.04 -18.00 -24.60
CA VAL A 17 -9.14 -19.16 -24.44
C VAL A 17 -8.98 -19.90 -25.76
N ARG A 18 -10.06 -20.07 -26.53
CA ARG A 18 -10.02 -20.70 -27.85
C ARG A 18 -9.15 -19.90 -28.83
N ASP A 19 -9.33 -18.60 -28.87
CA ASP A 19 -8.53 -17.72 -29.72
C ASP A 19 -7.07 -17.72 -29.23
N THR A 20 -6.83 -17.72 -27.92
CA THR A 20 -5.47 -17.87 -27.36
C THR A 20 -4.81 -19.20 -27.76
N MET A 21 -5.55 -20.32 -27.82
CA MET A 21 -5.01 -21.58 -28.33
C MET A 21 -4.59 -21.48 -29.79
N GLU A 22 -5.33 -20.73 -30.62
CA GLU A 22 -4.94 -20.47 -32.01
C GLU A 22 -3.68 -19.60 -32.10
N LEU A 23 -3.59 -18.55 -31.29
CA LEU A 23 -2.40 -17.72 -31.17
C LEU A 23 -1.17 -18.53 -30.75
N VAL A 24 -1.31 -19.38 -29.72
CA VAL A 24 -0.24 -20.28 -29.25
C VAL A 24 0.25 -21.21 -30.36
N ARG A 25 -0.66 -21.80 -31.14
CA ARG A 25 -0.29 -22.60 -32.33
C ARG A 25 0.43 -21.77 -33.38
N GLY A 26 -0.02 -20.54 -33.63
CA GLY A 26 0.62 -19.60 -34.55
C GLY A 26 2.03 -19.19 -34.11
N LEU A 27 2.29 -19.14 -32.80
CA LEU A 27 3.61 -18.93 -32.23
C LEU A 27 4.52 -20.18 -32.29
N GLY A 28 4.02 -21.31 -32.79
CA GLY A 28 4.76 -22.58 -32.84
C GLY A 28 4.78 -23.35 -31.51
N GLU A 29 4.02 -22.90 -30.52
CA GLU A 29 3.97 -23.49 -29.19
C GLU A 29 2.83 -24.50 -29.05
N LYS A 30 3.00 -25.46 -28.14
CA LYS A 30 2.05 -26.57 -27.95
C LYS A 30 1.25 -26.48 -26.65
N TYR A 31 1.79 -25.80 -25.64
CA TYR A 31 1.24 -25.80 -24.29
C TYR A 31 0.70 -24.42 -23.93
N LEU A 32 -0.51 -24.39 -23.39
CA LEU A 32 -1.15 -23.19 -22.85
C LEU A 32 -1.62 -23.53 -21.44
N TRP A 33 -1.25 -22.68 -20.48
CA TRP A 33 -1.76 -22.73 -19.12
C TRP A 33 -2.80 -21.62 -18.95
N VAL A 34 -3.98 -21.97 -18.43
CA VAL A 34 -5.06 -21.05 -18.09
C VAL A 34 -5.58 -21.46 -16.72
N ASP A 35 -5.57 -20.55 -15.75
CA ASP A 35 -6.02 -20.78 -14.38
C ASP A 35 -7.39 -21.48 -14.29
N ALA A 36 -8.36 -21.03 -15.08
CA ALA A 36 -9.72 -21.57 -15.13
C ALA A 36 -9.79 -23.03 -15.64
N LEU A 37 -8.75 -23.52 -16.34
CA LEU A 37 -8.69 -24.89 -16.87
C LEU A 37 -7.66 -25.76 -16.17
N CYS A 38 -6.59 -25.16 -15.64
CA CYS A 38 -5.45 -25.88 -15.09
C CYS A 38 -5.50 -26.02 -13.56
N ILE A 39 -6.39 -25.30 -12.90
CA ILE A 39 -6.64 -25.37 -11.45
C ILE A 39 -8.00 -26.06 -11.22
N VAL A 40 -8.06 -26.98 -10.26
CA VAL A 40 -9.30 -27.64 -9.88
C VAL A 40 -10.14 -26.67 -9.04
N GLN A 41 -11.13 -26.05 -9.69
CA GLN A 41 -11.88 -24.92 -9.12
C GLN A 41 -12.87 -25.31 -8.00
N ASP A 42 -13.08 -26.58 -7.73
CA ASP A 42 -13.92 -27.10 -6.65
C ASP A 42 -13.11 -27.75 -5.51
N ASP A 43 -11.77 -27.77 -5.63
CA ASP A 43 -10.85 -28.27 -4.61
C ASP A 43 -10.09 -27.09 -3.99
N ASN A 44 -10.39 -26.78 -2.72
CA ASN A 44 -9.75 -25.68 -2.01
C ASN A 44 -8.26 -25.94 -1.72
N ASP A 45 -7.85 -27.20 -1.55
CA ASP A 45 -6.47 -27.55 -1.28
C ASP A 45 -5.62 -27.43 -2.57
N ASP A 46 -6.15 -27.90 -3.71
CA ASP A 46 -5.51 -27.67 -5.01
C ASP A 46 -5.42 -26.18 -5.32
N LYS A 47 -6.52 -25.41 -5.17
CA LYS A 47 -6.49 -23.95 -5.33
C LYS A 47 -5.40 -23.29 -4.51
N ALA A 48 -5.34 -23.58 -3.21
CA ALA A 48 -4.36 -22.99 -2.31
C ALA A 48 -2.92 -23.35 -2.75
N ASN A 49 -2.70 -24.60 -3.15
CA ASN A 49 -1.41 -25.06 -3.67
C ASN A 49 -1.04 -24.36 -4.98
N GLN A 50 -1.96 -24.21 -5.93
CA GLN A 50 -1.72 -23.53 -7.20
C GLN A 50 -1.48 -22.02 -6.99
N ILE A 51 -2.25 -21.37 -6.13
CA ILE A 51 -2.05 -19.95 -5.74
C ILE A 51 -0.65 -19.76 -5.14
N SER A 52 -0.20 -20.68 -4.28
CA SER A 52 1.14 -20.63 -3.68
C SER A 52 2.30 -20.81 -4.69
N ARG A 53 1.98 -21.22 -5.93
CA ARG A 53 2.94 -21.47 -7.01
C ARG A 53 2.78 -20.52 -8.20
N MET A 54 1.94 -19.49 -8.09
CA MET A 54 1.71 -18.54 -9.18
C MET A 54 3.00 -17.84 -9.61
N ASP A 55 3.91 -17.58 -8.68
CA ASP A 55 5.26 -17.09 -8.97
C ASP A 55 6.02 -18.00 -9.93
N ALA A 56 6.03 -19.31 -9.66
CA ALA A 56 6.69 -20.28 -10.51
C ALA A 56 6.01 -20.42 -11.87
N VAL A 57 4.68 -20.36 -11.94
CA VAL A 57 3.93 -20.42 -13.21
C VAL A 57 4.30 -19.25 -14.12
N TYR A 58 4.18 -18.01 -13.64
CA TYR A 58 4.47 -16.82 -14.45
C TYR A 58 5.96 -16.66 -14.72
N ASN A 59 6.83 -16.91 -13.74
CA ASN A 59 8.28 -16.71 -13.90
C ASN A 59 8.94 -17.75 -14.82
N ASN A 60 8.35 -18.94 -14.97
CA ASN A 60 8.86 -19.97 -15.88
C ASN A 60 8.05 -20.11 -17.18
N ALA A 61 7.02 -19.28 -17.38
CA ALA A 61 6.32 -19.22 -18.65
C ALA A 61 7.28 -18.76 -19.77
N LEU A 62 7.20 -19.41 -20.94
CA LEU A 62 7.91 -18.93 -22.12
C LEU A 62 7.50 -17.49 -22.43
N ILE A 63 6.18 -17.26 -22.44
CA ILE A 63 5.53 -15.97 -22.63
C ILE A 63 4.15 -15.98 -21.96
N THR A 64 3.80 -14.89 -21.30
CA THR A 64 2.45 -14.66 -20.77
C THR A 64 1.65 -13.84 -21.77
N ILE A 65 0.57 -14.40 -22.30
CA ILE A 65 -0.34 -13.71 -23.22
C ILE A 65 -1.36 -12.94 -22.38
N ILE A 66 -1.40 -11.63 -22.57
CA ILE A 66 -2.29 -10.72 -21.86
C ILE A 66 -3.36 -10.24 -22.84
N ALA A 67 -4.59 -10.74 -22.66
CA ALA A 67 -5.77 -10.34 -23.45
C ALA A 67 -6.32 -8.97 -22.99
N ALA A 68 -5.50 -7.92 -23.09
CA ALA A 68 -5.79 -6.58 -22.60
C ALA A 68 -6.99 -5.90 -23.27
N ALA A 69 -7.33 -6.33 -24.49
CA ALA A 69 -8.51 -5.86 -25.23
C ALA A 69 -9.85 -6.31 -24.63
N THR A 70 -9.84 -7.38 -23.83
CA THR A 70 -11.07 -8.07 -23.42
C THR A 70 -11.51 -7.65 -22.02
N THR A 71 -12.82 -7.53 -21.79
CA THR A 71 -13.38 -7.27 -20.46
C THR A 71 -13.98 -8.51 -19.80
N GLY A 72 -14.16 -9.60 -20.57
CA GLY A 72 -14.68 -10.87 -20.08
C GLY A 72 -14.24 -12.07 -20.92
N ALA A 73 -14.43 -13.28 -20.37
CA ALA A 73 -13.92 -14.52 -20.95
C ALA A 73 -14.60 -14.95 -22.27
N HIS A 74 -15.79 -14.40 -22.57
CA HIS A 74 -16.55 -14.73 -23.77
C HIS A 74 -16.27 -13.82 -24.96
N GLU A 75 -15.42 -12.81 -24.79
CA GLU A 75 -14.99 -11.93 -25.88
C GLU A 75 -13.91 -12.61 -26.73
N SER A 76 -13.84 -12.23 -28.00
CA SER A 76 -12.81 -12.69 -28.92
C SER A 76 -11.52 -11.90 -28.77
N LEU A 77 -10.39 -12.51 -29.10
CA LEU A 77 -9.08 -11.87 -29.08
C LEU A 77 -8.81 -11.15 -30.42
N PRO A 78 -8.70 -9.81 -30.45
CA PRO A 78 -8.58 -9.08 -31.71
C PRO A 78 -7.30 -9.41 -32.50
N GLY A 79 -7.45 -9.63 -33.81
CA GLY A 79 -6.36 -10.01 -34.71
C GLY A 79 -5.99 -11.50 -34.66
N VAL A 80 -6.80 -12.32 -34.00
CA VAL A 80 -6.62 -13.78 -33.97
C VAL A 80 -7.81 -14.47 -34.65
N GLY A 81 -7.50 -15.47 -35.49
CA GLY A 81 -8.48 -16.16 -36.30
C GLY A 81 -9.25 -15.22 -37.22
N GLN A 82 -10.57 -15.19 -37.08
CA GLN A 82 -11.46 -14.35 -37.89
C GLN A 82 -11.85 -13.03 -37.23
N THR A 83 -11.37 -12.75 -36.02
CA THR A 83 -11.72 -11.51 -35.31
C THR A 83 -10.80 -10.37 -35.78
N PRO A 84 -11.31 -9.39 -36.54
CA PRO A 84 -10.49 -8.27 -36.99
C PRO A 84 -10.11 -7.37 -35.81
N ARG A 85 -9.00 -6.64 -35.95
CA ARG A 85 -8.66 -5.54 -35.04
C ARG A 85 -9.44 -4.29 -35.40
N LEU A 86 -9.47 -3.34 -34.46
CA LEU A 86 -9.94 -1.99 -34.75
C LEU A 86 -9.05 -1.36 -35.82
N SER A 87 -9.67 -0.94 -36.93
CA SER A 87 -8.96 -0.32 -38.03
C SER A 87 -8.42 1.05 -37.62
N GLN A 88 -7.17 1.31 -37.99
CA GLN A 88 -6.59 2.64 -37.88
C GLN A 88 -7.28 3.58 -38.86
N HIS A 89 -7.58 4.81 -38.42
CA HIS A 89 -8.10 5.84 -39.30
C HIS A 89 -6.99 6.37 -40.21
N VAL A 90 -7.22 6.31 -41.53
CA VAL A 90 -6.29 6.76 -42.57
C VAL A 90 -7.05 7.68 -43.51
N GLU A 91 -6.52 8.87 -43.74
CA GLU A 91 -7.10 9.90 -44.62
C GLU A 91 -6.11 10.23 -45.74
N GLU A 92 -6.60 10.40 -46.96
CA GLU A 92 -5.79 10.83 -48.10
C GLU A 92 -5.92 12.34 -48.32
N ILE A 93 -4.82 13.06 -48.20
CA ILE A 93 -4.75 14.50 -48.45
C ILE A 93 -3.72 14.74 -49.56
N ASN A 94 -4.18 15.18 -50.73
CA ASN A 94 -3.34 15.45 -51.90
C ASN A 94 -2.42 14.27 -52.31
N GLY A 95 -2.91 13.04 -52.29
CA GLY A 95 -2.12 11.84 -52.62
C GLY A 95 -1.21 11.35 -51.49
N ILE A 96 -1.26 11.97 -50.30
CA ILE A 96 -0.53 11.55 -49.11
C ILE A 96 -1.49 10.89 -48.15
N HIS A 97 -1.22 9.63 -47.80
CA HIS A 97 -1.94 8.93 -46.74
C HIS A 97 -1.42 9.41 -45.38
N MET A 98 -2.31 10.01 -44.59
CA MET A 98 -2.05 10.46 -43.23
C MET A 98 -2.81 9.57 -42.26
N THR A 99 -2.20 9.28 -41.11
CA THR A 99 -2.84 8.47 -40.06
C THR A 99 -2.54 9.04 -38.69
N VAL A 100 -3.46 8.82 -37.74
CA VAL A 100 -3.23 9.13 -36.33
C VAL A 100 -2.46 7.97 -35.72
N PRO A 101 -1.27 8.21 -35.12
CA PRO A 101 -0.53 7.16 -34.45
C PRO A 101 -1.37 6.51 -33.34
N HIS A 102 -1.31 5.19 -33.24
CA HIS A 102 -1.88 4.48 -32.11
C HIS A 102 -1.24 4.94 -30.78
N SER A 103 -1.99 4.79 -29.69
CA SER A 103 -1.45 5.05 -28.35
C SER A 103 -0.22 4.20 -28.10
N GLN A 104 0.85 4.80 -27.58
CA GLN A 104 2.11 4.08 -27.31
C GLN A 104 2.10 3.44 -25.92
N PHE A 105 3.06 2.56 -25.66
CA PHE A 105 3.27 1.96 -24.35
C PHE A 105 3.99 2.97 -23.42
N PRO A 106 3.62 3.11 -22.14
CA PRO A 106 2.61 2.34 -21.40
C PRO A 106 1.17 2.88 -21.49
N THR A 107 0.95 4.07 -22.06
CA THR A 107 -0.37 4.76 -22.08
C THR A 107 -1.49 3.92 -22.68
N ALA A 108 -1.22 3.13 -23.72
CA ALA A 108 -2.21 2.22 -24.31
C ALA A 108 -2.72 1.16 -23.32
N LEU A 109 -1.91 0.77 -22.34
CA LEU A 109 -2.27 -0.21 -21.32
C LEU A 109 -3.06 0.44 -20.17
N GLU A 110 -2.83 1.71 -19.90
CA GLU A 110 -3.47 2.47 -18.80
C GLU A 110 -4.99 2.59 -18.95
N SER A 111 -5.50 2.53 -20.18
CA SER A 111 -6.94 2.56 -20.47
C SER A 111 -7.64 1.20 -20.35
N THR A 112 -6.89 0.11 -20.09
CA THR A 112 -7.44 -1.25 -20.13
C THR A 112 -8.06 -1.67 -18.80
N VAL A 113 -9.19 -2.38 -18.85
CA VAL A 113 -9.79 -3.00 -17.65
C VAL A 113 -8.85 -4.04 -17.04
N TRP A 114 -8.02 -4.70 -17.86
CA TRP A 114 -7.03 -5.64 -17.35
C TRP A 114 -6.07 -5.01 -16.35
N LEU A 115 -5.57 -3.78 -16.61
CA LEU A 115 -4.59 -3.14 -15.72
C LEU A 115 -5.18 -2.77 -14.34
N THR A 116 -6.49 -2.56 -14.27
CA THR A 116 -7.17 -2.17 -13.02
C THR A 116 -7.42 -3.34 -12.08
N ARG A 117 -7.30 -4.58 -12.54
CA ARG A 117 -7.60 -5.79 -11.74
C ARG A 117 -6.45 -6.13 -10.78
N GLY A 118 -6.77 -6.56 -9.57
CA GLY A 118 -5.77 -6.93 -8.55
C GLY A 118 -4.92 -8.14 -8.96
N TRP A 119 -5.57 -9.22 -9.40
CA TRP A 119 -4.92 -10.47 -9.83
C TRP A 119 -3.93 -10.28 -10.99
N THR A 120 -4.18 -9.30 -11.86
CA THR A 120 -3.31 -9.05 -13.02
C THR A 120 -2.00 -8.38 -12.64
N TYR A 121 -1.83 -7.95 -11.37
CA TYR A 121 -0.58 -7.36 -10.94
C TYR A 121 0.54 -8.39 -10.93
N GLN A 122 0.29 -9.56 -10.32
CA GLN A 122 1.26 -10.63 -10.31
C GLN A 122 1.50 -11.21 -11.71
N GLU A 123 0.46 -11.30 -12.56
CA GLU A 123 0.62 -11.67 -13.98
C GLU A 123 1.66 -10.77 -14.66
N ARG A 124 1.55 -9.45 -14.47
CA ARG A 124 2.50 -8.50 -15.05
C ARG A 124 3.88 -8.58 -14.42
N LEU A 125 3.95 -8.59 -13.10
CA LEU A 125 5.20 -8.45 -12.35
C LEU A 125 6.09 -9.68 -12.43
N LEU A 126 5.50 -10.87 -12.44
CA LEU A 126 6.24 -12.13 -12.34
C LEU A 126 6.57 -12.71 -13.71
N SER A 127 5.95 -12.22 -14.79
CA SER A 127 6.16 -12.73 -16.15
C SER A 127 7.38 -12.09 -16.82
N PRO A 128 8.42 -12.87 -17.19
CA PRO A 128 9.63 -12.36 -17.84
C PRO A 128 9.43 -11.81 -19.25
N ARG A 129 8.44 -12.35 -19.95
CA ARG A 129 8.05 -12.03 -21.33
C ARG A 129 6.54 -11.96 -21.40
N ARG A 130 6.01 -10.88 -21.96
CA ARG A 130 4.58 -10.61 -22.03
C ARG A 130 4.22 -10.21 -23.45
N LEU A 131 3.15 -10.79 -23.97
CA LEU A 131 2.51 -10.36 -25.21
C LEU A 131 1.15 -9.75 -24.86
N TYR A 132 1.07 -8.43 -24.90
CA TYR A 132 -0.18 -7.70 -24.74
C TYR A 132 -0.92 -7.65 -26.06
N VAL A 133 -2.14 -8.15 -26.09
CA VAL A 133 -3.05 -8.03 -27.23
C VAL A 133 -4.12 -7.01 -26.89
N LEU A 134 -4.06 -5.84 -27.52
CA LEU A 134 -5.02 -4.76 -27.40
C LEU A 134 -5.99 -4.78 -28.59
N ALA A 135 -7.00 -3.91 -28.55
CA ALA A 135 -8.06 -3.89 -29.55
C ALA A 135 -7.56 -3.49 -30.95
N ASP A 136 -6.53 -2.66 -31.02
CA ASP A 136 -5.97 -2.06 -32.24
C ASP A 136 -4.55 -2.53 -32.56
N GLN A 137 -3.77 -2.95 -31.55
CA GLN A 137 -2.36 -3.30 -31.70
C GLN A 137 -1.90 -4.39 -30.71
N ALA A 138 -0.70 -4.91 -30.90
CA ALA A 138 -0.03 -5.78 -29.94
C ALA A 138 1.33 -5.23 -29.49
N PHE A 139 1.69 -5.54 -28.24
CA PHE A 139 3.00 -5.20 -27.67
C PHE A 139 3.68 -6.43 -27.10
N PHE A 140 4.99 -6.55 -27.32
CA PHE A 140 5.83 -7.53 -26.65
C PHE A 140 6.76 -6.83 -25.67
N GLU A 141 6.78 -7.25 -24.40
CA GLU A 141 7.64 -6.69 -23.36
C GLU A 141 8.47 -7.80 -22.69
N CYS A 142 9.80 -7.62 -22.65
CA CYS A 142 10.72 -8.51 -21.96
C CYS A 142 11.73 -7.74 -21.08
N HIS A 143 12.72 -8.44 -20.52
CA HIS A 143 13.82 -7.91 -19.69
C HIS A 143 14.79 -6.95 -20.42
N GLY A 144 14.35 -6.14 -21.38
CA GLY A 144 15.28 -5.25 -22.09
C GLY A 144 14.73 -4.61 -23.36
N ALA A 145 13.50 -4.93 -23.75
CA ALA A 145 12.84 -4.33 -24.89
C ALA A 145 11.32 -4.30 -24.68
N SER A 146 10.70 -3.25 -25.20
CA SER A 146 9.27 -3.22 -25.49
C SER A 146 9.12 -2.95 -26.99
N LEU A 147 8.45 -3.85 -27.69
CA LEU A 147 8.24 -3.78 -29.13
C LEU A 147 6.75 -3.61 -29.38
N GLY A 148 6.38 -2.59 -30.16
CA GLY A 148 5.05 -2.45 -30.72
C GLY A 148 5.08 -2.76 -32.22
N GLU A 149 3.94 -3.13 -32.79
CA GLU A 149 3.85 -3.42 -34.23
C GLU A 149 4.21 -2.22 -35.13
N TRP A 150 4.00 -1.00 -34.63
CA TRP A 150 4.23 0.24 -35.37
C TRP A 150 5.55 0.94 -35.03
N TYR A 151 6.30 0.46 -34.04
CA TYR A 151 7.58 1.03 -33.67
C TYR A 151 8.46 0.05 -32.87
N GLU A 152 9.75 0.01 -33.20
CA GLU A 152 10.77 -0.57 -32.32
C GLU A 152 11.29 0.52 -31.38
N ALA A 153 10.77 0.59 -30.16
CA ALA A 153 11.48 1.31 -29.12
C ALA A 153 12.45 0.34 -28.43
N LYS A 154 13.73 0.39 -28.84
CA LYS A 154 14.79 0.10 -27.85
C LYS A 154 14.67 1.21 -26.82
N ILE A 155 13.84 1.05 -25.80
CA ILE A 155 13.67 2.07 -24.76
C ILE A 155 14.94 2.03 -23.91
N PRO A 156 15.94 2.91 -24.11
CA PRO A 156 17.12 2.92 -23.27
C PRO A 156 16.68 3.60 -21.98
N ASN A 157 16.88 2.96 -20.82
CA ASN A 157 16.70 3.58 -19.51
C ASN A 157 15.26 3.87 -19.04
N VAL A 158 14.23 3.15 -19.50
CA VAL A 158 13.02 3.05 -18.64
C VAL A 158 13.31 1.99 -17.59
N PRO A 159 13.35 2.34 -16.29
CA PRO A 159 13.49 1.38 -15.22
C PRO A 159 12.44 0.28 -15.40
N ARG A 160 12.90 -0.95 -15.58
CA ARG A 160 12.01 -2.06 -15.93
C ARG A 160 11.17 -2.37 -14.70
N LEU A 161 9.86 -2.52 -14.84
CA LEU A 161 9.03 -2.98 -13.70
C LEU A 161 9.55 -4.31 -13.11
N PHE A 162 10.22 -5.13 -13.92
CA PHE A 162 10.92 -6.33 -13.47
C PHE A 162 12.29 -6.02 -12.80
N ASP A 163 13.12 -5.14 -13.35
CA ASP A 163 14.42 -4.77 -12.74
C ASP A 163 14.24 -3.94 -11.46
N GLU A 164 13.20 -3.11 -11.41
CA GLU A 164 12.82 -2.29 -10.25
C GLU A 164 12.37 -3.13 -9.06
N LEU A 165 11.85 -4.35 -9.30
CA LEU A 165 11.28 -5.20 -8.26
C LEU A 165 12.08 -6.50 -8.02
N TRP A 166 12.77 -7.04 -9.03
CA TRP A 166 13.39 -8.38 -8.98
C TRP A 166 14.88 -8.42 -9.38
N GLY A 167 15.45 -7.29 -9.81
CA GLY A 167 16.88 -7.15 -10.12
C GLY A 167 17.73 -6.88 -8.87
N GLU A 168 18.59 -5.86 -8.95
CA GLU A 168 19.44 -5.43 -7.82
C GLU A 168 18.65 -4.90 -6.61
N TYR A 169 17.36 -4.58 -6.78
CA TYR A 169 16.50 -3.93 -5.78
C TYR A 169 15.52 -4.88 -5.08
N ARG A 170 15.72 -6.20 -5.17
CA ARG A 170 14.81 -7.21 -4.59
C ARG A 170 14.66 -7.15 -3.07
N ASP A 171 15.55 -6.44 -2.38
CA ASP A 171 15.53 -6.16 -0.94
C ASP A 171 15.37 -4.67 -0.65
N SER A 172 14.88 -3.90 -1.62
CA SER A 172 14.66 -2.46 -1.49
C SER A 172 13.30 -2.17 -0.87
N VAL A 173 13.32 -1.69 0.38
CA VAL A 173 12.12 -1.20 1.08
C VAL A 173 11.33 -0.17 0.24
N PRO A 174 11.94 0.90 -0.32
CA PRO A 174 11.20 1.85 -1.16
C PRO A 174 10.48 1.21 -2.36
N ARG A 175 11.07 0.17 -2.97
CA ARG A 175 10.46 -0.54 -4.09
C ARG A 175 9.32 -1.44 -3.66
N TYR A 176 9.45 -2.11 -2.51
CA TYR A 176 8.34 -2.81 -1.88
C TYR A 176 7.17 -1.86 -1.56
N GLN A 177 7.48 -0.68 -1.01
CA GLN A 177 6.48 0.34 -0.70
C GLN A 177 5.73 0.84 -1.95
N ASP A 178 6.44 1.10 -3.05
CA ASP A 178 5.84 1.44 -4.34
C ASP A 178 4.97 0.29 -4.88
N THR A 179 5.43 -0.95 -4.73
CA THR A 179 4.68 -2.15 -5.14
C THR A 179 3.34 -2.25 -4.42
N VAL A 180 3.34 -2.10 -3.09
CA VAL A 180 2.10 -2.12 -2.30
C VAL A 180 1.20 -0.95 -2.65
N THR A 181 1.76 0.26 -2.84
CA THR A 181 0.99 1.45 -3.23
C THR A 181 0.22 1.18 -4.53
N ARG A 182 0.91 0.77 -5.60
CA ARG A 182 0.31 0.46 -6.91
C ARG A 182 -0.60 -0.77 -6.89
N TYR A 183 -0.38 -1.70 -5.98
CA TYR A 183 -1.23 -2.88 -5.83
C TYR A 183 -2.59 -2.50 -5.24
N THR A 184 -2.59 -1.72 -4.16
CA THR A 184 -3.83 -1.36 -3.43
C THR A 184 -4.73 -0.39 -4.17
N GLU A 185 -4.23 0.27 -5.21
CA GLU A 185 -5.02 1.07 -6.17
C GLU A 185 -5.92 0.21 -7.09
N ARG A 186 -5.69 -1.11 -7.13
CA ARG A 186 -6.39 -2.02 -8.02
C ARG A 186 -7.69 -2.55 -7.41
N THR A 187 -8.61 -2.90 -8.30
CA THR A 187 -9.91 -3.46 -7.96
C THR A 187 -9.86 -4.98 -7.87
N LEU A 188 -10.45 -5.51 -6.80
CA LEU A 188 -10.68 -6.95 -6.63
C LEU A 188 -12.17 -7.25 -6.78
N SER A 189 -12.50 -8.33 -7.49
CA SER A 189 -13.87 -8.85 -7.53
C SER A 189 -14.34 -9.32 -6.15
N TRP A 190 -13.43 -9.95 -5.40
CA TRP A 190 -13.65 -10.37 -4.02
C TRP A 190 -12.64 -9.66 -3.12
N PRO A 191 -13.07 -8.79 -2.20
CA PRO A 191 -12.16 -8.06 -1.32
C PRO A 191 -11.21 -8.99 -0.54
N SER A 192 -11.64 -10.19 -0.16
CA SER A 192 -10.83 -11.19 0.55
C SER A 192 -9.62 -11.71 -0.25
N ASP A 193 -9.60 -11.56 -1.58
CA ASP A 193 -8.49 -12.02 -2.41
C ASP A 193 -7.22 -11.17 -2.27
N ILE A 194 -7.24 -10.11 -1.47
CA ILE A 194 -6.14 -9.13 -1.36
C ILE A 194 -4.76 -9.73 -1.05
N LEU A 195 -4.69 -10.82 -0.29
CA LEU A 195 -3.43 -11.52 -0.04
C LEU A 195 -3.16 -12.61 -1.09
N ASN A 196 -4.20 -13.29 -1.56
CA ASN A 196 -4.08 -14.36 -2.56
C ASN A 196 -3.61 -13.80 -3.92
N ALA A 197 -4.18 -12.68 -4.36
CA ALA A 197 -3.78 -11.96 -5.57
C ALA A 197 -2.39 -11.28 -5.45
N PHE A 198 -1.84 -11.19 -4.25
CA PHE A 198 -0.49 -10.68 -3.97
C PHE A 198 0.51 -11.81 -3.66
N ALA A 199 0.06 -13.07 -3.55
CA ALA A 199 0.85 -14.16 -2.98
C ALA A 199 2.18 -14.41 -3.72
N GLY A 200 2.17 -14.43 -5.05
CA GLY A 200 3.40 -14.60 -5.83
C GLY A 200 4.37 -13.43 -5.68
N ILE A 201 3.86 -12.20 -5.57
CA ILE A 201 4.66 -11.00 -5.31
C ILE A 201 5.24 -11.05 -3.90
N ALA A 202 4.45 -11.45 -2.90
CA ALA A 202 4.92 -11.65 -1.54
C ALA A 202 6.03 -12.72 -1.46
N ALA A 203 5.86 -13.87 -2.11
CA ALA A 203 6.85 -14.94 -2.12
C ALA A 203 8.21 -14.43 -2.63
N ALA A 204 8.19 -13.67 -3.73
CA ALA A 204 9.39 -13.14 -4.31
C ALA A 204 10.02 -12.01 -3.46
N TRP A 205 9.24 -11.15 -2.81
CA TRP A 205 9.76 -10.18 -1.81
C TRP A 205 10.35 -10.87 -0.59
N GLY A 206 9.70 -11.91 -0.07
CA GLY A 206 10.21 -12.69 1.06
C GLY A 206 11.57 -13.33 0.75
N LYS A 207 11.76 -13.81 -0.48
CA LYS A 207 13.06 -14.29 -0.96
C LYS A 207 14.11 -13.17 -1.02
N GLY A 208 13.72 -11.99 -1.51
CA GLY A 208 14.59 -10.82 -1.61
C GLY A 208 15.08 -10.32 -0.25
N PHE A 209 14.14 -10.01 0.66
CA PHE A 209 14.42 -9.59 2.05
C PHE A 209 14.94 -10.72 2.95
N LYS A 210 14.93 -11.97 2.48
CA LYS A 210 15.32 -13.18 3.23
C LYS A 210 14.53 -13.32 4.54
N THR A 211 13.23 -13.07 4.47
CA THR A 211 12.31 -13.13 5.61
C THR A 211 10.99 -13.74 5.15
N PRO A 212 10.23 -14.43 6.02
CA PRO A 212 8.84 -14.71 5.73
C PRO A 212 8.05 -13.40 5.56
N MET A 213 7.09 -13.43 4.66
CA MET A 213 6.04 -12.42 4.56
C MET A 213 4.88 -12.81 5.45
N SER A 214 4.35 -11.85 6.21
CA SER A 214 3.15 -12.02 7.02
C SER A 214 2.14 -10.94 6.68
N ASN A 215 0.94 -11.36 6.28
CA ASN A 215 -0.14 -10.46 5.88
C ASN A 215 0.34 -9.35 4.93
N GLY A 216 1.14 -9.71 3.93
CA GLY A 216 1.68 -8.79 2.93
C GLY A 216 2.94 -8.03 3.33
N LEU A 217 3.43 -8.12 4.57
CA LEU A 217 4.58 -7.35 5.10
C LEU A 217 5.81 -8.25 5.38
N PRO A 218 7.06 -7.80 5.12
CA PRO A 218 8.28 -8.55 5.48
C PRO A 218 8.57 -8.43 6.97
N LEU A 219 8.67 -9.55 7.70
CA LEU A 219 8.84 -9.52 9.17
C LEU A 219 10.09 -8.74 9.65
N ASN A 220 11.20 -8.83 8.92
CA ASN A 220 12.45 -8.13 9.28
C ASN A 220 12.53 -6.68 8.77
N GLN A 221 11.46 -6.14 8.18
CA GLN A 221 11.36 -4.75 7.71
C GLN A 221 10.11 -4.06 8.29
N MET A 222 9.53 -4.58 9.37
CA MET A 222 8.26 -4.10 9.91
C MET A 222 8.33 -2.62 10.33
N GLU A 223 9.45 -2.16 10.85
CA GLU A 223 9.73 -0.76 11.19
C GLU A 223 9.62 0.20 9.99
N TYR A 224 9.87 -0.29 8.76
CA TYR A 224 9.76 0.50 7.54
C TYR A 224 8.46 0.27 6.78
N THR A 225 7.80 -0.85 7.02
CA THR A 225 6.65 -1.27 6.23
C THR A 225 5.34 -1.08 6.98
N LEU A 226 5.37 -0.86 8.31
CA LEU A 226 4.19 -0.46 9.08
C LEU A 226 3.82 1.02 8.89
N VAL A 227 4.67 1.85 8.27
CA VAL A 227 4.40 3.31 8.10
C VAL A 227 3.45 3.67 6.96
N TRP A 228 2.76 2.68 6.37
CA TRP A 228 1.73 2.94 5.36
C TRP A 228 0.58 3.79 5.92
N GLU A 229 -0.09 4.56 5.06
CA GLU A 229 -1.31 5.29 5.40
C GLU A 229 -2.32 5.17 4.25
N PRO A 230 -3.63 5.19 4.53
CA PRO A 230 -4.65 5.23 3.50
C PRO A 230 -4.63 6.57 2.75
N VAL A 231 -4.92 6.53 1.45
CA VAL A 231 -5.02 7.72 0.59
C VAL A 231 -6.38 8.42 0.76
N MET A 232 -7.43 7.63 0.97
CA MET A 232 -8.82 8.09 1.14
C MET A 232 -9.49 7.37 2.31
N PHE A 233 -10.76 7.65 2.60
CA PHE A 233 -11.50 6.91 3.62
C PHE A 233 -11.49 5.41 3.31
N VAL A 234 -10.99 4.61 4.26
CA VAL A 234 -10.89 3.16 4.13
C VAL A 234 -11.71 2.50 5.24
N GLY A 235 -12.62 1.61 4.86
CA GLY A 235 -13.27 0.71 5.80
C GLY A 235 -12.35 -0.45 6.18
N ARG A 236 -12.71 -1.19 7.24
CA ARG A 236 -12.10 -2.49 7.50
C ARG A 236 -12.53 -3.47 6.42
N ARG A 237 -11.55 -4.19 5.86
CA ARG A 237 -11.83 -5.24 4.88
C ARG A 237 -12.59 -6.38 5.54
N ALA A 238 -13.64 -6.83 4.87
CA ALA A 238 -14.43 -7.97 5.34
C ALA A 238 -13.54 -9.21 5.56
N PRO A 239 -13.79 -9.98 6.63
CA PRO A 239 -13.04 -11.20 6.89
C PRO A 239 -13.26 -12.25 5.79
N GLU A 240 -12.25 -13.08 5.57
CA GLU A 240 -12.32 -14.25 4.68
C GLU A 240 -13.10 -15.37 5.39
N THR A 241 -14.03 -16.01 4.69
CA THR A 241 -14.71 -17.20 5.24
C THR A 241 -13.79 -18.40 5.03
N VAL A 242 -13.34 -19.02 6.12
CA VAL A 242 -12.44 -20.18 6.06
C VAL A 242 -13.26 -21.47 5.94
N ASP A 243 -14.31 -21.58 6.75
CA ASP A 243 -15.27 -22.68 6.73
C ASP A 243 -16.64 -22.20 7.23
N ASN A 244 -17.63 -23.09 7.31
CA ASN A 244 -18.99 -22.75 7.75
C ASN A 244 -19.07 -22.17 9.18
N THR A 245 -18.04 -22.42 10.00
CA THR A 245 -17.95 -22.12 11.43
C THR A 245 -16.92 -21.04 11.78
N SER A 246 -15.98 -20.73 10.89
CA SER A 246 -14.85 -19.83 11.17
C SER A 246 -14.59 -18.82 10.06
N GLN A 247 -14.25 -17.61 10.49
CA GLN A 247 -13.80 -16.53 9.64
C GLN A 247 -12.37 -16.15 10.01
N ARG A 248 -11.61 -15.72 9.01
CA ARG A 248 -10.27 -15.16 9.17
C ARG A 248 -10.32 -13.67 8.93
N ALA A 249 -10.10 -12.91 10.00
CA ALA A 249 -9.95 -11.47 9.87
C ALA A 249 -8.57 -11.10 9.35
N PHE A 250 -8.55 -10.03 8.57
CA PHE A 250 -7.31 -9.37 8.20
C PHE A 250 -6.84 -8.44 9.33
N PRO A 251 -5.55 -8.49 9.70
CA PRO A 251 -5.04 -7.74 10.84
C PRO A 251 -5.06 -6.23 10.61
N THR A 252 -5.28 -5.45 11.67
CA THR A 252 -5.28 -3.97 11.61
C THR A 252 -3.92 -3.39 11.28
N TRP A 253 -2.84 -4.06 11.68
CA TRP A 253 -1.48 -3.62 11.46
C TRP A 253 -1.04 -3.74 9.99
N SER A 254 -1.72 -4.56 9.19
CA SER A 254 -1.45 -4.74 7.77
C SER A 254 -2.33 -3.86 6.88
N TRP A 255 -1.76 -3.37 5.77
CA TRP A 255 -2.51 -2.69 4.71
C TRP A 255 -3.62 -3.57 4.11
N ALA A 256 -3.47 -4.90 4.17
CA ALA A 256 -4.49 -5.84 3.68
C ALA A 256 -5.77 -5.80 4.53
N GLY A 257 -5.70 -5.33 5.77
CA GLY A 257 -6.84 -5.17 6.67
C GLY A 257 -7.83 -4.06 6.31
N TRP A 258 -7.53 -3.28 5.27
CA TRP A 258 -8.23 -2.04 4.93
C TRP A 258 -8.64 -2.03 3.46
N GLU A 259 -9.79 -1.42 3.18
CA GLU A 259 -10.32 -1.29 1.82
C GLU A 259 -9.88 0.01 1.16
N GLY A 260 -9.19 -0.08 0.03
CA GLY A 260 -8.80 1.07 -0.78
C GLY A 260 -7.29 1.29 -0.85
N PRO A 261 -6.85 2.32 -1.60
CA PRO A 261 -5.44 2.58 -1.83
C PRO A 261 -4.72 3.06 -0.57
N VAL A 262 -3.50 2.54 -0.37
CA VAL A 262 -2.55 3.02 0.64
C VAL A 262 -1.34 3.65 -0.04
N ARG A 263 -0.60 4.46 0.70
CA ARG A 263 0.66 5.06 0.26
C ARG A 263 1.72 4.99 1.35
N TYR A 264 2.97 5.13 0.93
CA TYR A 264 4.10 5.38 1.81
C TYR A 264 4.68 6.75 1.49
N LYS A 265 4.85 7.60 2.49
CA LYS A 265 5.56 8.87 2.32
C LYS A 265 7.05 8.59 2.34
N THR A 266 7.73 8.90 1.23
CA THR A 266 9.12 8.55 0.96
C THR A 266 10.05 8.80 2.16
N ILE A 267 10.74 7.76 2.58
CA ILE A 267 11.94 7.83 3.42
C ILE A 267 13.05 8.32 2.49
N ALA A 268 13.59 9.52 2.72
CA ALA A 268 14.78 9.91 1.96
C ALA A 268 15.92 8.95 2.38
N SER A 269 16.57 8.36 1.37
CA SER A 269 17.51 7.25 1.48
C SER A 269 18.83 7.58 2.21
N ASP A 270 18.96 8.79 2.74
CA ASP A 270 20.17 9.40 3.29
C ASP A 270 20.14 9.57 4.81
N GLY A 271 19.03 9.24 5.47
CA GLY A 271 18.95 9.19 6.94
C GLY A 271 19.07 7.78 7.50
N GLU A 272 20.11 7.49 8.29
CA GLU A 272 20.13 6.29 9.14
C GLU A 272 18.91 6.31 10.06
N ILE A 273 18.06 5.28 9.95
CA ILE A 273 16.97 5.04 10.88
C ILE A 273 17.55 4.28 12.07
N LYS A 274 17.25 4.76 13.28
CA LYS A 274 17.54 4.00 14.50
C LYS A 274 16.29 3.19 14.87
N ASP A 275 16.40 1.87 14.71
CA ASP A 275 15.32 0.92 14.97
C ASP A 275 15.00 0.84 16.46
N GLU A 276 13.76 1.15 16.82
CA GLU A 276 13.25 1.11 18.20
C GLU A 276 12.39 -0.13 18.46
N ILE A 277 11.82 -0.73 17.41
CA ILE A 277 11.13 -2.01 17.52
C ILE A 277 12.03 -3.12 17.01
N ARG A 278 12.11 -4.21 17.77
CA ARG A 278 12.86 -5.42 17.40
C ARG A 278 12.07 -6.65 17.80
N ASN A 279 12.47 -7.80 17.24
CA ASN A 279 11.94 -9.13 17.59
C ASN A 279 10.44 -9.27 17.36
N PHE A 280 9.98 -8.90 16.16
CA PHE A 280 8.60 -9.12 15.76
C PHE A 280 8.27 -10.61 15.72
N SER A 281 7.12 -10.98 16.30
CA SER A 281 6.53 -12.30 16.11
C SER A 281 5.08 -12.15 15.69
N VAL A 282 4.58 -13.09 14.89
CA VAL A 282 3.18 -13.13 14.49
C VAL A 282 2.60 -14.46 14.93
N THR A 283 1.55 -14.41 15.74
CA THR A 283 0.89 -15.60 16.27
C THR A 283 -0.56 -15.61 15.85
N ARG A 284 -0.99 -16.71 15.22
CA ARG A 284 -2.41 -16.92 14.90
C ARG A 284 -3.19 -17.17 16.18
N THR A 285 -4.16 -16.30 16.44
CA THR A 285 -4.94 -16.29 17.66
C THR A 285 -6.43 -16.37 17.33
N LYS A 286 -7.17 -17.18 18.09
CA LYS A 286 -8.63 -17.25 18.03
C LYS A 286 -9.21 -16.23 18.99
N LEU A 287 -9.78 -15.15 18.46
CA LEU A 287 -10.37 -14.07 19.25
C LEU A 287 -11.83 -14.40 19.60
N LEU A 288 -12.22 -14.10 20.84
CA LEU A 288 -13.62 -14.08 21.26
C LEU A 288 -14.30 -12.83 20.67
N PRO A 289 -15.63 -12.84 20.43
CA PRO A 289 -16.35 -11.67 19.93
C PRO A 289 -16.14 -10.40 20.77
N SER A 290 -15.97 -10.54 22.09
CA SER A 290 -15.69 -9.43 23.00
C SER A 290 -14.29 -8.83 22.84
N GLN A 291 -13.37 -9.53 22.19
CA GLN A 291 -11.95 -9.14 22.03
C GLN A 291 -11.66 -8.52 20.66
N SER A 292 -12.69 -8.22 19.87
CA SER A 292 -12.50 -7.70 18.52
C SER A 292 -13.56 -6.66 18.16
N SER A 293 -13.20 -5.62 17.41
CA SER A 293 -14.16 -4.62 16.93
C SER A 293 -14.90 -5.04 15.64
N PHE A 294 -14.61 -6.22 15.09
CA PHE A 294 -15.23 -6.70 13.85
C PHE A 294 -16.75 -6.82 14.02
N SER A 295 -17.50 -5.99 13.31
CA SER A 295 -18.96 -6.00 13.33
C SER A 295 -19.51 -7.14 12.47
N GLY A 296 -20.29 -8.03 13.08
CA GLY A 296 -21.06 -9.05 12.38
C GLY A 296 -20.74 -10.48 12.80
N ASP A 297 -21.73 -11.11 13.44
CA ASP A 297 -21.82 -12.53 13.81
C ASP A 297 -20.98 -12.99 15.03
N PRO A 298 -21.55 -13.69 16.04
CA PRO A 298 -20.85 -14.12 17.25
C PRO A 298 -19.90 -15.31 17.03
N LYS A 299 -19.38 -15.48 15.80
CA LYS A 299 -18.45 -16.55 15.47
C LYS A 299 -17.06 -16.22 15.97
N SER A 300 -16.32 -17.24 16.36
CA SER A 300 -14.92 -17.08 16.71
C SER A 300 -14.09 -16.70 15.48
N THR A 301 -13.28 -15.66 15.61
CA THR A 301 -12.51 -15.10 14.48
C THR A 301 -11.04 -15.46 14.65
N LEU A 302 -10.44 -16.06 13.63
CA LEU A 302 -9.00 -16.26 13.56
C LEU A 302 -8.35 -14.96 13.08
N CYS A 303 -7.37 -14.45 13.82
CA CYS A 303 -6.59 -13.27 13.42
C CYS A 303 -5.09 -13.52 13.67
N ASP A 304 -4.24 -12.89 12.87
CA ASP A 304 -2.80 -12.98 13.03
C ASP A 304 -2.33 -11.77 13.88
N VAL A 305 -1.95 -12.04 15.14
CA VAL A 305 -1.55 -11.01 16.11
C VAL A 305 -0.07 -10.71 15.98
N LEU A 306 0.27 -9.44 15.77
CA LEU A 306 1.64 -8.94 15.77
C LEU A 306 2.07 -8.62 17.20
N GLU A 307 3.12 -9.28 17.66
CA GLU A 307 3.73 -9.04 18.96
C GLU A 307 5.15 -8.46 18.81
N PHE A 308 5.42 -7.38 19.55
CA PHE A 308 6.75 -6.79 19.65
C PHE A 308 6.92 -5.99 20.95
N LYS A 309 8.17 -5.74 21.34
CA LYS A 309 8.51 -4.87 22.48
C LYS A 309 8.84 -3.47 21.96
N SER A 310 8.28 -2.44 22.59
CA SER A 310 8.64 -1.05 22.30
C SER A 310 8.35 -0.15 23.51
N THR A 311 8.72 1.10 23.39
CA THR A 311 8.31 2.17 24.30
C THR A 311 7.03 2.82 23.81
N SER A 312 6.09 3.08 24.71
CA SER A 312 4.89 3.87 24.44
C SER A 312 4.74 5.06 25.36
N ALA A 313 3.87 5.98 24.94
CA ALA A 313 3.33 7.03 25.78
C ALA A 313 1.81 7.16 25.54
N PHE A 314 1.07 7.43 26.61
CA PHE A 314 -0.37 7.63 26.56
C PHE A 314 -0.71 9.05 26.10
N PHE A 315 -1.75 9.15 25.28
CA PHE A 315 -2.24 10.44 24.79
C PHE A 315 -3.76 10.42 24.64
N THR A 316 -4.40 11.54 24.95
CA THR A 316 -5.84 11.69 24.72
C THR A 316 -6.08 12.49 23.45
N VAL A 317 -6.92 11.95 22.57
CA VAL A 317 -7.35 12.60 21.34
C VAL A 317 -8.68 13.31 21.60
N SER A 318 -8.71 14.65 21.50
CA SER A 318 -9.96 15.40 21.61
C SER A 318 -10.80 15.23 20.34
N HIS A 319 -12.02 14.70 20.45
CA HIS A 319 -12.93 14.36 19.35
C HIS A 319 -13.55 15.55 18.57
N HIS A 320 -12.91 16.71 18.50
CA HIS A 320 -13.47 17.87 17.79
C HIS A 320 -12.48 18.46 16.78
N GLU A 321 -12.74 18.20 15.50
CA GLU A 321 -12.45 19.04 14.33
C GLU A 321 -11.29 20.03 14.45
N ALA A 322 -10.05 19.58 14.70
CA ALA A 322 -8.89 20.47 14.67
C ALA A 322 -7.55 19.74 14.83
N ILE A 323 -6.60 20.02 13.93
CA ILE A 323 -5.17 19.94 14.27
C ILE A 323 -4.89 21.07 15.28
N ALA A 324 -4.98 20.82 16.58
CA ALA A 324 -4.69 21.82 17.61
C ALA A 324 -3.38 21.49 18.33
N PHE A 325 -2.25 22.09 17.96
CA PHE A 325 -0.95 21.84 18.60
C PHE A 325 -0.99 22.15 20.11
N PRO A 326 -0.85 21.16 21.02
CA PRO A 326 -0.53 21.46 22.38
C PRO A 326 0.91 21.90 22.52
N THR A 327 1.10 22.78 23.48
CA THR A 327 2.34 23.40 23.84
C THR A 327 3.00 22.57 24.95
N PHE A 328 4.07 21.83 24.63
CA PHE A 328 4.91 21.23 25.68
C PHE A 328 5.69 22.33 26.40
N ASN A 329 5.10 22.92 27.44
CA ASN A 329 5.82 23.85 28.31
C ASN A 329 6.04 23.22 29.68
N LYS A 330 7.29 23.27 30.15
CA LYS A 330 7.55 23.40 31.59
C LYS A 330 8.60 24.47 31.92
N THR A 331 9.45 24.90 30.98
CA THR A 331 10.48 25.91 31.27
C THR A 331 11.05 26.68 30.06
N GLY A 332 10.39 26.75 28.90
CA GLY A 332 10.97 27.49 27.76
C GLY A 332 10.04 27.70 26.58
N ASN A 333 10.17 28.85 25.93
CA ASN A 333 9.26 29.46 24.95
C ASN A 333 9.03 28.69 23.62
N HIS A 334 9.09 27.37 23.57
CA HIS A 334 8.92 26.57 22.35
C HIS A 334 7.77 25.58 22.47
N HIS A 335 7.01 25.43 21.38
CA HIS A 335 5.86 24.55 21.28
C HIS A 335 6.20 23.42 20.30
N TYR A 336 6.00 22.17 20.72
CA TYR A 336 6.26 21.00 19.90
C TYR A 336 4.94 20.39 19.45
N GLY A 337 4.69 20.42 18.14
CA GLY A 337 3.50 19.83 17.55
C GLY A 337 3.62 18.32 17.31
N ILE A 338 2.49 17.61 17.45
CA ILE A 338 2.33 16.20 17.07
C ILE A 338 1.35 16.15 15.90
N SER A 339 1.65 15.37 14.86
CA SER A 339 0.74 15.15 13.74
C SER A 339 0.45 13.67 13.59
N PHE A 340 -0.82 13.31 13.46
CA PHE A 340 -1.21 11.93 13.20
C PHE A 340 -2.46 11.84 12.36
N ARG A 341 -2.68 10.66 11.77
CA ARG A 341 -3.94 10.29 11.11
C ARG A 341 -4.54 9.08 11.81
N ILE A 342 -5.81 9.19 12.20
CA ILE A 342 -6.60 8.10 12.76
C ILE A 342 -7.59 7.60 11.69
N PHE A 343 -7.74 6.27 11.63
CA PHE A 343 -8.44 5.49 10.61
C PHE A 343 -9.73 4.86 11.17
N ASP A 344 -10.34 5.45 12.21
CA ASP A 344 -11.62 4.99 12.78
C ASP A 344 -12.80 5.35 11.84
N SER A 345 -13.99 4.78 12.06
CA SER A 345 -15.19 4.87 11.21
C SER A 345 -15.78 6.27 11.02
N THR A 346 -15.11 7.31 11.50
CA THR A 346 -15.46 8.73 11.35
C THR A 346 -14.37 9.45 10.55
N PRO A 347 -14.71 10.43 9.70
CA PRO A 347 -13.82 10.98 8.67
C PRO A 347 -12.42 11.31 9.20
N THR A 348 -11.39 10.90 8.46
CA THR A 348 -9.95 11.12 8.72
C THR A 348 -9.68 12.41 9.48
N TYR A 349 -9.53 12.30 10.80
CA TYR A 349 -9.11 13.42 11.63
C TYR A 349 -7.59 13.43 11.70
N CYS A 350 -7.00 14.52 11.20
CA CYS A 350 -5.68 14.93 11.64
C CYS A 350 -5.86 15.53 13.03
N GLY A 351 -5.63 14.73 14.07
CA GLY A 351 -5.69 15.21 15.45
C GLY A 351 -4.33 15.67 15.94
N ALA A 352 -4.34 16.33 17.09
CA ALA A 352 -3.16 16.59 17.89
C ALA A 352 -3.37 16.01 19.30
N ALA A 353 -2.31 15.49 19.90
CA ALA A 353 -2.37 14.65 21.09
C ALA A 353 -1.94 15.46 22.29
N PHE A 354 -2.77 15.56 23.31
CA PHE A 354 -2.41 16.22 24.56
C PHE A 354 -1.78 15.18 25.49
N GLY A 355 -0.57 15.46 25.98
CA GLY A 355 0.01 14.71 27.09
C GLY A 355 -0.78 15.02 28.35
N LEU A 356 -1.73 14.16 28.72
CA LEU A 356 -2.35 14.20 30.04
C LEU A 356 -1.57 13.27 30.98
N GLU A 357 -1.46 13.67 32.24
CA GLU A 357 -1.05 12.74 33.29
C GLU A 357 -2.10 11.60 33.37
N PRO A 358 -1.69 10.33 33.49
CA PRO A 358 -2.60 9.17 33.50
C PRO A 358 -3.77 9.31 34.49
N ASP A 359 -3.54 10.04 35.58
CA ASP A 359 -4.49 10.23 36.69
C ASP A 359 -5.65 11.19 36.35
N LEU A 360 -5.63 11.85 35.17
CA LEU A 360 -6.67 12.78 34.70
C LEU A 360 -7.66 12.16 33.70
N VAL A 361 -7.52 10.87 33.37
CA VAL A 361 -8.32 10.18 32.33
C VAL A 361 -9.54 9.45 32.92
N GLU A 362 -9.73 9.47 34.24
CA GLU A 362 -10.91 8.88 34.86
C GLU A 362 -12.18 9.71 34.59
N GLY A 363 -13.16 9.11 33.90
CA GLY A 363 -14.55 9.56 33.96
C GLY A 363 -15.25 9.98 32.67
N ARG A 364 -14.72 9.70 31.48
CA ARG A 364 -15.50 9.77 30.23
C ARG A 364 -15.24 8.53 29.39
N ASP A 365 -16.19 8.12 28.54
CA ASP A 365 -16.08 7.08 27.51
C ASP A 365 -15.00 7.39 26.45
N ALA A 366 -13.78 7.73 26.89
CA ALA A 366 -12.66 8.06 26.06
C ALA A 366 -11.96 6.75 25.69
N ALA A 367 -12.04 6.36 24.42
CA ALA A 367 -11.15 5.34 23.89
C ALA A 367 -9.70 5.72 24.24
N LEU A 368 -9.02 4.88 25.03
CA LEU A 368 -7.61 5.06 25.37
C LEU A 368 -6.77 4.78 24.11
N TYR A 369 -6.33 5.85 23.47
CA TYR A 369 -5.33 5.80 22.41
C TYR A 369 -3.93 5.80 23.02
N GLU A 370 -3.05 5.01 22.45
CA GLU A 370 -1.66 4.92 22.88
C GLU A 370 -0.74 5.06 21.67
N CYS A 371 0.34 5.82 21.84
CA CYS A 371 1.36 6.00 20.82
C CYS A 371 2.52 5.05 21.09
N VAL A 372 2.86 4.22 20.10
CA VAL A 372 3.96 3.25 20.17
C VAL A 372 5.09 3.73 19.27
N LEU A 373 6.31 3.81 19.81
CA LEU A 373 7.48 4.22 19.03
C LEU A 373 7.79 3.17 17.97
N LEU A 374 7.86 3.59 16.71
CA LEU A 374 8.31 2.75 15.59
C LEU A 374 9.80 2.93 15.35
N SER A 375 10.20 4.17 15.06
CA SER A 375 11.55 4.47 14.63
C SER A 375 11.91 5.95 14.82
N ARG A 376 13.19 6.19 15.09
CA ARG A 376 13.77 7.55 15.11
C ARG A 376 14.46 7.79 13.78
N SER A 377 13.69 8.17 12.76
CA SER A 377 14.23 8.52 11.45
C SER A 377 14.66 9.98 11.40
N ARG A 378 15.77 10.29 10.73
CA ARG A 378 16.20 11.67 10.47
C ARG A 378 15.49 12.35 9.32
N VAL A 379 14.95 11.59 8.36
CA VAL A 379 14.22 12.15 7.23
C VAL A 379 12.84 11.55 7.16
N ILE A 380 11.88 12.38 7.51
CA ILE A 380 10.50 12.13 7.17
C ILE A 380 9.90 13.48 6.79
N THR A 381 9.48 13.61 5.54
CA THR A 381 8.58 14.70 5.14
C THR A 381 7.30 14.56 5.96
N PRO A 382 6.65 15.63 6.44
CA PRO A 382 5.54 15.49 7.36
C PRO A 382 4.45 14.66 6.68
N MET A 383 3.67 13.93 7.47
CA MET A 383 2.41 13.31 7.04
C MET A 383 1.37 14.33 6.49
N LEU A 384 1.79 15.56 6.24
CA LEU A 384 0.95 16.68 5.98
C LEU A 384 1.06 17.10 4.50
N ASP A 385 -0.08 17.06 3.83
CA ASP A 385 -0.28 17.52 2.45
C ASP A 385 -0.77 18.98 2.48
N ASN A 386 -0.59 19.73 1.39
CA ASN A 386 -1.17 21.07 1.22
C ASN A 386 -2.72 21.06 1.30
N ARG A 387 -3.34 19.87 1.30
CA ARG A 387 -4.79 19.67 1.45
C ARG A 387 -5.25 19.54 2.90
N ASP A 388 -4.34 19.44 3.87
CA ASP A 388 -4.75 19.27 5.27
C ASP A 388 -5.25 20.60 5.85
N ILE A 389 -6.39 20.57 6.54
CA ILE A 389 -7.01 21.75 7.15
C ILE A 389 -6.46 21.92 8.55
N PHE A 390 -5.79 23.04 8.80
CA PHE A 390 -5.23 23.38 10.11
C PHE A 390 -6.23 24.18 10.89
N PHE A 391 -6.24 24.03 12.22
CA PHE A 391 -7.10 24.83 13.06
C PHE A 391 -6.28 25.47 14.18
N ARG A 392 -6.51 26.75 14.44
CA ARG A 392 -5.88 27.43 15.57
C ARG A 392 -6.92 28.19 16.34
N LYS A 393 -7.00 27.91 17.65
CA LYS A 393 -8.06 28.46 18.52
C LYS A 393 -9.46 28.25 17.91
N GLY A 394 -9.69 27.06 17.34
CA GLY A 394 -10.95 26.68 16.69
C GLY A 394 -11.22 27.33 15.33
N LYS A 395 -10.28 28.04 14.70
CA LYS A 395 -10.47 28.64 13.36
C LYS A 395 -9.63 27.92 12.30
N PRO A 396 -10.22 27.60 11.13
CA PRO A 396 -9.47 26.98 10.04
C PRO A 396 -8.41 27.95 9.48
N ILE A 397 -7.24 27.40 9.19
CA ILE A 397 -6.09 28.07 8.60
C ILE A 397 -5.76 27.35 7.30
N MET A 398 -5.72 28.13 6.22
CA MET A 398 -5.26 27.65 4.92
C MET A 398 -3.73 27.67 4.89
N VAL A 399 -3.12 26.50 4.76
CA VAL A 399 -1.68 26.34 4.61
C VAL A 399 -1.35 26.27 3.12
N LYS A 400 -0.54 27.22 2.65
CA LYS A 400 -0.20 27.35 1.21
C LYS A 400 1.07 26.58 0.83
N SER A 401 1.88 26.21 1.82
CA SER A 401 3.14 25.50 1.63
C SER A 401 3.53 24.71 2.88
N ARG A 402 4.37 23.68 2.72
CA ARG A 402 4.98 22.94 3.85
C ARG A 402 5.72 23.86 4.82
N SER A 403 6.38 24.91 4.32
CA SER A 403 7.07 25.89 5.15
C SER A 403 6.10 26.71 6.01
N ASP A 404 4.94 27.09 5.47
CA ASP A 404 3.91 27.81 6.25
C ASP A 404 3.28 26.92 7.32
N MET A 405 3.16 25.63 7.04
CA MET A 405 2.70 24.62 7.99
C MET A 405 3.55 24.58 9.25
N LEU A 406 4.88 24.46 9.09
CA LEU A 406 5.79 24.44 10.22
C LEU A 406 5.82 25.76 10.96
N LYS A 407 5.67 26.90 10.26
CA LYS A 407 5.48 28.18 10.94
C LYS A 407 4.29 28.06 11.91
N TYR A 408 3.15 27.52 11.49
CA TYR A 408 2.03 27.33 12.41
C TYR A 408 2.31 26.34 13.56
N MET A 409 3.06 25.26 13.31
CA MET A 409 3.48 24.31 14.37
C MET A 409 4.36 24.98 15.44
N LEU A 410 5.18 25.93 15.02
CA LEU A 410 6.22 26.57 15.83
C LEU A 410 5.80 27.87 16.49
N MET A 411 4.66 28.44 16.06
CA MET A 411 4.21 29.72 16.58
C MET A 411 3.79 29.64 18.04
N PRO A 412 4.24 30.58 18.90
CA PRO A 412 3.73 30.74 20.25
C PRO A 412 2.21 30.80 20.28
N GLU A 413 1.53 30.16 21.23
CA GLU A 413 0.06 30.12 21.30
C GLU A 413 -0.56 31.53 21.37
N THR A 414 0.21 32.50 21.89
CA THR A 414 -0.12 33.91 21.99
C THR A 414 0.06 34.71 20.69
N ALA A 415 0.86 34.22 19.73
CA ALA A 415 1.18 34.93 18.50
C ALA A 415 0.05 34.84 17.46
N LYS A 416 -0.35 35.98 16.87
CA LYS A 416 -1.34 36.01 15.77
C LYS A 416 -0.71 35.80 14.38
N GLU A 417 0.54 36.24 14.21
CA GLU A 417 1.31 36.17 12.96
C GLU A 417 2.73 35.69 13.26
N TRP A 418 3.40 35.07 12.28
CA TRP A 418 4.77 34.60 12.43
C TRP A 418 5.66 35.78 12.87
N PRO A 419 6.44 35.64 13.96
CA PRO A 419 7.26 36.74 14.45
C PRO A 419 8.24 37.20 13.37
N LYS A 420 8.37 38.52 13.19
CA LYS A 420 9.33 39.12 12.23
C LYS A 420 10.79 38.70 12.51
N GLU A 421 11.09 38.33 13.75
CA GLU A 421 12.40 37.88 14.23
C GLU A 421 12.43 36.40 14.67
N GLY A 422 11.50 35.58 14.17
CA GLY A 422 11.49 34.13 14.44
C GLY A 422 12.61 33.37 13.70
N PRO A 423 13.01 32.18 14.17
CA PRO A 423 14.00 31.35 13.46
C PRO A 423 13.54 31.06 12.02
N ALA A 424 14.41 31.22 11.03
CA ALA A 424 14.05 30.88 9.66
C ALA A 424 13.91 29.35 9.51
N ILE A 425 12.93 28.89 8.74
CA ILE A 425 12.71 27.46 8.49
C ILE A 425 13.17 27.18 7.08
N SER A 426 14.15 26.28 6.92
CA SER A 426 14.55 25.77 5.62
C SER A 426 14.17 24.30 5.49
N LEU A 427 13.82 23.89 4.27
CA LEU A 427 13.60 22.50 3.88
C LEU A 427 14.58 22.19 2.76
N ASP A 428 15.41 21.17 2.95
CA ASP A 428 16.25 20.59 1.91
C ASP A 428 16.06 19.07 1.86
N ALA A 429 16.85 18.37 1.02
CA ALA A 429 16.78 16.92 0.89
C ALA A 429 17.02 16.18 2.22
N SER A 430 17.77 16.77 3.16
CA SER A 430 18.07 16.21 4.48
C SER A 430 17.00 16.49 5.54
N GLY A 431 15.87 17.10 5.16
CA GLY A 431 14.75 17.39 6.04
C GLY A 431 14.65 18.86 6.48
N PHE A 432 13.82 19.14 7.49
CA PHE A 432 13.63 20.50 8.00
C PHE A 432 14.77 20.90 8.92
N LYS A 433 15.20 22.16 8.78
CA LYS A 433 16.16 22.80 9.66
C LYS A 433 15.58 24.10 10.22
N LEU A 434 15.75 24.28 11.52
CA LEU A 434 15.55 25.56 12.19
C LEU A 434 16.84 26.36 12.11
N VAL A 435 16.81 27.49 11.43
CA VAL A 435 17.90 28.45 11.39
C VAL A 435 17.68 29.47 12.50
N GLY A 436 18.49 29.37 13.56
CA GLY A 436 18.48 30.33 14.66
C GLY A 436 18.91 31.74 14.23
N SER A 437 18.72 32.72 15.10
CA SER A 437 19.15 34.12 14.87
C SER A 437 20.67 34.27 14.67
N ASN A 438 21.44 33.27 15.07
CA ASN A 438 22.90 33.17 14.86
C ASN A 438 23.28 32.45 13.54
N GLY A 439 22.32 32.11 12.69
CA GLY A 439 22.54 31.40 11.42
C GLY A 439 22.80 29.89 11.56
N LEU A 440 22.81 29.33 12.78
CA LEU A 440 22.98 27.89 12.97
C LEU A 440 21.68 27.14 12.64
N ALA A 441 21.79 26.20 11.71
CA ALA A 441 20.71 25.31 11.28
C ALA A 441 20.71 24.04 12.14
N LYS A 442 19.69 23.84 13.00
CA LYS A 442 19.48 22.59 13.74
C LYS A 442 18.46 21.69 13.03
N PRO A 443 18.72 20.38 12.88
CA PRO A 443 17.74 19.43 12.38
C PRO A 443 16.49 19.41 13.26
N TRP A 444 15.32 19.36 12.64
CA TRP A 444 14.04 19.14 13.31
C TRP A 444 13.74 17.64 13.35
N SER A 445 14.17 16.97 14.42
CA SER A 445 14.05 15.51 14.58
C SER A 445 12.60 15.08 14.80
N MET A 446 12.05 14.31 13.85
CA MET A 446 10.73 13.69 13.96
C MET A 446 10.88 12.17 14.12
N ILE A 447 10.07 11.56 14.97
CA ILE A 447 10.00 10.11 15.16
C ILE A 447 8.66 9.59 14.64
N ASN A 448 8.64 8.36 14.15
CA ASN A 448 7.41 7.68 13.72
C ASN A 448 6.75 6.99 14.91
N VAL A 449 5.43 7.12 15.02
CA VAL A 449 4.63 6.45 16.06
C VAL A 449 3.42 5.76 15.46
N LEU A 450 3.13 4.54 15.89
CA LEU A 450 1.82 3.92 15.65
C LEU A 450 0.83 4.46 16.66
N ILE A 451 -0.42 4.64 16.22
CA ILE A 451 -1.53 4.87 17.13
C ILE A 451 -2.30 3.57 17.25
N ILE A 452 -2.42 3.11 18.49
CA ILE A 452 -3.19 1.92 18.82
C ILE A 452 -4.37 2.28 19.73
N LYS A 453 -5.46 1.53 19.60
CA LYS A 453 -6.64 1.58 20.45
C LYS A 453 -6.75 0.25 21.18
N THR A 454 -6.76 0.28 22.50
CA THR A 454 -6.85 -0.93 23.30
C THR A 454 -8.25 -1.54 23.18
N VAL A 455 -8.35 -2.86 23.02
CA VAL A 455 -9.63 -3.61 22.94
C VAL A 455 -10.00 -4.15 24.33
N ALA A 456 -11.26 -4.53 24.55
CA ALA A 456 -11.76 -4.97 25.84
C ALA A 456 -10.85 -6.06 26.49
N ASN A 457 -10.64 -5.90 27.81
CA ASN A 457 -9.71 -6.62 28.69
C ASN A 457 -8.24 -6.17 28.66
N GLY A 458 -7.84 -5.22 27.80
CA GLY A 458 -6.51 -4.59 27.88
C GLY A 458 -5.34 -5.40 27.31
N GLU A 459 -5.59 -6.63 26.85
CA GLU A 459 -4.57 -7.57 26.37
C GLU A 459 -4.16 -7.34 24.91
N PHE A 460 -5.11 -6.91 24.08
CA PHE A 460 -4.95 -6.69 22.65
C PHE A 460 -5.23 -5.23 22.29
N ALA A 461 -4.63 -4.77 21.20
CA ALA A 461 -4.87 -3.46 20.64
C ALA A 461 -5.09 -3.54 19.13
N GLU A 462 -5.77 -2.54 18.59
CA GLU A 462 -5.94 -2.34 17.15
C GLU A 462 -5.07 -1.19 16.70
N ARG A 463 -4.35 -1.35 15.60
CA ARG A 463 -3.76 -0.21 14.91
C ARG A 463 -4.90 0.61 14.34
N VAL A 464 -4.97 1.86 14.76
CA VAL A 464 -5.96 2.83 14.29
C VAL A 464 -5.31 4.01 13.61
N GLY A 465 -3.98 4.08 13.55
CA GLY A 465 -3.32 5.23 12.95
C GLY A 465 -1.81 5.10 12.84
N ILE A 466 -1.23 6.07 12.14
CA ILE A 466 0.19 6.33 12.10
C ILE A 466 0.38 7.84 12.26
N GLY A 467 1.45 8.24 12.93
CA GLY A 467 1.77 9.63 13.18
C GLY A 467 3.25 9.89 13.30
N GLN A 468 3.57 11.16 13.48
CA GLN A 468 4.91 11.65 13.71
C GLN A 468 4.93 12.63 14.86
N MET A 469 6.01 12.57 15.62
CA MET A 469 6.19 13.43 16.77
C MET A 469 7.61 13.98 16.84
N HIS A 470 7.77 15.20 17.35
CA HIS A 470 9.09 15.74 17.61
C HIS A 470 9.81 14.96 18.73
N GLU A 471 11.11 14.74 18.59
CA GLU A 471 11.90 13.96 19.55
C GLU A 471 11.90 14.58 20.97
N ASP A 472 11.88 15.91 21.08
CA ASP A 472 11.77 16.60 22.38
C ASP A 472 10.38 16.44 23.03
N ALA A 473 9.32 16.34 22.23
CA ALA A 473 7.98 16.06 22.75
C ALA A 473 7.90 14.64 23.30
N TRP A 474 8.50 13.68 22.58
CA TRP A 474 8.61 12.31 23.03
C TRP A 474 9.42 12.21 24.32
N SER A 475 10.64 12.73 24.38
CA SER A 475 11.49 12.65 25.58
C SER A 475 10.89 13.28 26.85
N ARG A 476 9.89 14.15 26.71
CA ARG A 476 9.14 14.76 27.83
C ARG A 476 7.90 13.95 28.23
N ALA A 477 7.47 12.99 27.42
CA ALA A 477 6.35 12.13 27.74
C ALA A 477 6.74 11.07 28.79
N LYS A 478 5.75 10.57 29.54
CA LYS A 478 5.97 9.43 30.43
C LYS A 478 6.03 8.17 29.59
N HIS A 479 7.17 7.51 29.57
CA HIS A 479 7.38 6.28 28.81
C HIS A 479 7.13 5.04 29.64
N GLN A 480 6.57 4.02 29.00
CA GLN A 480 6.58 2.66 29.51
C GLN A 480 7.08 1.74 28.41
N GLU A 481 8.06 0.90 28.74
CA GLU A 481 8.46 -0.19 27.85
C GLU A 481 7.54 -1.38 28.13
N LYS A 482 6.87 -1.89 27.10
CA LYS A 482 5.98 -3.03 27.23
C LYS A 482 5.91 -3.85 25.95
N VAL A 483 5.26 -5.00 26.06
CA VAL A 483 4.95 -5.86 24.92
C VAL A 483 3.59 -5.44 24.37
N PHE A 484 3.53 -5.20 23.08
CA PHE A 484 2.30 -4.87 22.36
C PHE A 484 1.81 -6.09 21.61
N ARG A 485 0.49 -6.30 21.61
CA ARG A 485 -0.19 -7.34 20.81
C ARG A 485 -1.24 -6.66 19.94
N ILE A 486 -0.90 -6.45 18.69
CA ILE A 486 -1.77 -5.77 17.73
C ILE A 486 -2.50 -6.81 16.90
N ILE A 487 -3.83 -6.78 16.93
CA ILE A 487 -4.68 -7.72 16.17
C ILE A 487 -4.73 -7.39 14.69
#